data_AF-A0A398AKH7-F1
#
_entry.id   AF-A0A398AKH7-F1
#
_cell.length_a   1.000
_cell.length_b   1.000
_cell.length_c   1.000
_cell.angle_alpha   90.00
_cell.angle_beta   90.00
_cell.angle_gamma   90.00
#
_symmetry.space_group_name_H-M   'P 1'
#
loop_
_entity.id
_entity.type
_entity.pdbx_description
1 polymer ?
#
loop_
_entity_poly.entity_id
_entity_poly.type
_entity_poly.pdbx_seq_one_letter_code
_entity_poly.pdbx_strand_id
1 'polypeptide(L)'
;MALEEAGDAYTKDGTVDLRGNPVRRSQRGRWKACSFVAFERMAYYGISSNLVIYMTTKLHQGTVKSSNNVTNWVGTIFLTPILGAYVADAHLGRYLTFIISSAIYFLGMLVLTLSVSIPGMKPPECSTASAEDCEKASVLQLTIFFGALYILAVGTGGTKPNISTIGADQFDESDPKEKIQKISFFNWWMFSIFFGTLFANTILVYVQDNVGWGWGYGLPTLGLAISISVFLLDYYYLFFALINFVNFVLFLVVVKFYVYRDEVTHSVDVKEEESKVMGIEEDE
;
A
#
# COMPACT_ATOMS: atom_id res chain seq x y z
N MET A 1 14.73 39.05 -18.75
CA MET A 1 13.27 38.90 -18.98
C MET A 1 12.90 37.61 -19.73
N ALA A 2 12.98 37.48 -21.07
CA ALA A 2 12.57 36.24 -21.75
C ALA A 2 13.42 34.98 -21.41
N LEU A 3 14.71 35.17 -21.10
CA LEU A 3 15.61 34.09 -20.63
C LEU A 3 15.41 33.75 -19.14
N GLU A 4 14.90 34.68 -18.32
CA GLU A 4 14.57 34.43 -16.91
C GLU A 4 13.23 33.70 -16.78
N GLU A 5 12.23 34.06 -17.58
CA GLU A 5 10.95 33.34 -17.67
C GLU A 5 11.13 31.91 -18.19
N ALA A 6 12.06 31.70 -19.13
CA ALA A 6 12.43 30.36 -19.57
C ALA A 6 13.12 29.56 -18.45
N GLY A 7 13.99 30.19 -17.65
CA GLY A 7 14.68 29.55 -16.52
C GLY A 7 13.76 29.15 -15.36
N ASP A 8 12.61 29.80 -15.20
CA ASP A 8 11.60 29.45 -14.19
C ASP A 8 10.60 28.38 -14.64
N ALA A 9 10.53 28.09 -15.94
CA ALA A 9 9.69 27.04 -16.50
C ALA A 9 10.28 25.63 -16.32
N TYR A 10 11.60 25.54 -16.13
CA TYR A 10 12.33 24.29 -15.88
C TYR A 10 12.73 24.16 -14.42
N THR A 11 13.02 22.95 -14.02
CA THR A 11 13.30 22.60 -12.63
C THR A 11 14.75 22.91 -12.29
N LYS A 12 14.99 23.49 -11.11
CA LYS A 12 16.33 23.97 -10.72
C LYS A 12 17.11 22.95 -9.90
N ASP A 13 16.54 21.77 -9.71
CA ASP A 13 17.08 20.62 -8.96
C ASP A 13 17.95 19.68 -9.82
N GLY A 14 18.14 19.96 -11.11
CA GLY A 14 18.94 19.14 -12.03
C GLY A 14 18.26 17.86 -12.53
N THR A 15 16.95 17.70 -12.29
CA THR A 15 16.19 16.55 -12.78
C THR A 15 16.01 16.57 -14.30
N VAL A 16 16.14 15.38 -14.90
CA VAL A 16 16.00 15.15 -16.34
C VAL A 16 14.92 14.12 -16.64
N ASP A 17 14.30 14.22 -17.82
CA ASP A 17 13.36 13.23 -18.33
C ASP A 17 14.08 11.91 -18.70
N LEU A 18 13.30 10.88 -19.08
CA LEU A 18 13.85 9.59 -19.54
C LEU A 18 14.74 9.69 -20.79
N ARG A 19 14.80 10.86 -21.44
CA ARG A 19 15.62 11.16 -22.63
C ARG A 19 16.79 12.10 -22.31
N GLY A 20 16.99 12.46 -21.04
CA GLY A 20 18.08 13.33 -20.59
C GLY A 20 17.83 14.83 -20.72
N ASN A 21 16.60 15.28 -21.05
CA ASN A 21 16.27 16.70 -21.16
C ASN A 21 15.81 17.29 -19.82
N PRO A 22 16.06 18.59 -19.54
CA PRO A 22 15.56 19.26 -18.34
C PRO A 22 14.02 19.22 -18.27
N VAL A 23 13.48 18.83 -17.12
CA VAL A 23 12.04 18.67 -16.95
C VAL A 23 11.36 20.03 -16.79
N ARG A 24 10.29 20.27 -17.55
CA ARG A 24 9.41 21.43 -17.35
C ARG A 24 8.54 21.23 -16.11
N ARG A 25 8.46 22.24 -15.24
CA ARG A 25 7.64 22.23 -14.00
C ARG A 25 6.17 21.91 -14.26
N SER A 26 5.63 22.34 -15.41
CA SER A 26 4.22 22.11 -15.80
C SER A 26 3.89 20.67 -16.21
N GLN A 27 4.90 19.87 -16.56
CA GLN A 27 4.72 18.49 -17.04
C GLN A 27 4.92 17.43 -15.93
N ARG A 28 5.25 17.82 -14.69
CA ARG A 28 5.42 16.88 -13.58
C ARG A 28 4.08 16.33 -13.10
N GLY A 29 4.10 15.06 -12.65
CA GLY A 29 2.95 14.41 -12.04
C GLY A 29 2.49 15.13 -10.77
N ARG A 30 3.39 15.72 -9.97
CA ARG A 30 3.07 16.32 -8.65
C ARG A 30 2.19 15.35 -7.83
N TRP A 31 1.07 15.81 -7.28
CA TRP A 31 0.05 14.97 -6.60
C TRP A 31 -0.51 13.82 -7.47
N LYS A 32 -0.31 13.87 -8.79
CA LYS A 32 -0.77 12.85 -9.74
C LYS A 32 0.05 11.56 -9.76
N ALA A 33 1.09 11.42 -8.94
CA ALA A 33 1.78 10.13 -8.74
C ALA A 33 1.30 9.38 -7.48
N CYS A 34 0.42 10.00 -6.69
CA CYS A 34 0.25 9.67 -5.27
C CYS A 34 -0.74 8.53 -4.97
N SER A 35 -1.67 8.19 -5.89
CA SER A 35 -2.74 7.22 -5.60
C SER A 35 -2.41 5.75 -5.85
N PHE A 36 -1.29 5.45 -6.51
CA PHE A 36 -0.90 4.07 -6.86
C PHE A 36 -0.54 3.20 -5.62
N VAL A 37 -0.35 3.81 -4.46
CA VAL A 37 0.45 3.27 -3.35
C VAL A 37 -0.34 2.37 -2.42
N ALA A 38 -1.63 2.63 -2.24
CA ALA A 38 -2.45 1.94 -1.23
C ALA A 38 -2.62 0.43 -1.56
N PHE A 39 -2.71 0.09 -2.85
CA PHE A 39 -3.00 -1.28 -3.28
C PHE A 39 -1.79 -2.23 -3.20
N GLU A 40 -0.58 -1.71 -3.44
CA GLU A 40 0.68 -2.48 -3.38
C GLU A 40 0.93 -3.03 -1.96
N ARG A 41 0.66 -2.19 -0.95
CA ARG A 41 0.91 -2.50 0.46
C ARG A 41 -0.16 -3.42 1.06
N MET A 42 -1.40 -3.27 0.62
CA MET A 42 -2.47 -4.21 0.96
C MET A 42 -2.15 -5.64 0.50
N ALA A 43 -1.54 -5.81 -0.68
CA ALA A 43 -1.18 -7.13 -1.19
C ALA A 43 -0.10 -7.83 -0.35
N TYR A 44 0.97 -7.13 0.02
CA TYR A 44 2.02 -7.70 0.87
C TYR A 44 1.48 -8.12 2.25
N TYR A 45 0.82 -7.19 2.95
CA TYR A 45 0.32 -7.47 4.30
C TYR A 45 -0.78 -8.53 4.28
N GLY A 46 -1.63 -8.51 3.25
CA GLY A 46 -2.69 -9.48 3.04
C GLY A 46 -2.20 -10.91 2.86
N ILE A 47 -1.04 -11.11 2.25
CA ILE A 47 -0.43 -12.44 2.19
C ILE A 47 0.22 -12.77 3.53
N SER A 48 1.08 -11.89 4.04
CA SER A 48 1.93 -12.19 5.20
C SER A 48 1.15 -12.50 6.48
N SER A 49 0.00 -11.86 6.68
CA SER A 49 -0.77 -11.93 7.93
C SER A 49 -1.36 -13.31 8.22
N ASN A 50 -1.75 -14.03 7.17
CA ASN A 50 -2.46 -15.31 7.31
C ASN A 50 -1.74 -16.48 6.63
N LEU A 51 -0.52 -16.26 6.14
CA LEU A 51 0.24 -17.27 5.41
C LEU A 51 0.55 -18.51 6.26
N VAL A 52 0.79 -18.34 7.57
CA VAL A 52 1.03 -19.46 8.49
C VAL A 52 -0.20 -20.37 8.54
N ILE A 53 -1.39 -19.79 8.63
CA ILE A 53 -2.66 -20.53 8.66
C ILE A 53 -2.87 -21.26 7.34
N TYR A 54 -2.56 -20.64 6.19
CA TYR A 54 -2.63 -21.35 4.91
C TYR A 54 -1.72 -22.58 4.88
N MET A 55 -0.47 -22.41 5.30
CA MET A 55 0.52 -23.50 5.28
C MET A 55 0.14 -24.64 6.25
N THR A 56 -0.45 -24.34 7.40
CA THR A 56 -0.89 -25.36 8.36
C THR A 56 -2.19 -26.04 7.93
N THR A 57 -3.20 -25.27 7.53
CA THR A 57 -4.56 -25.79 7.28
C THR A 57 -4.77 -26.33 5.88
N LYS A 58 -4.12 -25.75 4.85
CA LYS A 58 -4.32 -26.13 3.45
C LYS A 58 -3.13 -26.86 2.84
N LEU A 59 -1.91 -26.64 3.31
CA LEU A 59 -0.73 -27.41 2.87
C LEU A 59 -0.33 -28.53 3.85
N HIS A 60 -1.06 -28.67 4.96
CA HIS A 60 -0.84 -29.68 6.00
C HIS A 60 0.62 -29.72 6.50
N GLN A 61 1.27 -28.56 6.60
CA GLN A 61 2.58 -28.43 7.23
C GLN A 61 2.45 -28.26 8.75
N GLY A 62 3.41 -28.79 9.50
CA GLY A 62 3.45 -28.56 10.95
C GLY A 62 3.69 -27.09 11.29
N THR A 63 3.05 -26.59 12.34
CA THR A 63 3.08 -25.18 12.76
C THR A 63 4.50 -24.61 12.85
N VAL A 64 5.45 -25.34 13.43
CA VAL A 64 6.85 -24.90 13.53
C VAL A 64 7.48 -24.70 12.16
N LYS A 65 7.26 -25.63 11.23
CA LYS A 65 7.79 -25.55 9.86
C LYS A 65 7.16 -24.37 9.10
N SER A 66 5.85 -24.20 9.22
CA SER A 66 5.12 -23.07 8.61
C SER A 66 5.64 -21.73 9.12
N SER A 67 5.77 -21.55 10.44
CA SER A 67 6.28 -20.30 11.03
C SER A 67 7.71 -19.97 10.60
N ASN A 68 8.59 -20.98 10.51
CA ASN A 68 9.95 -20.80 10.01
C ASN A 68 9.96 -20.38 8.52
N ASN A 69 9.14 -21.03 7.69
CA ASN A 69 9.03 -20.70 6.28
C ASN A 69 8.52 -19.27 6.06
N VAL A 70 7.49 -18.85 6.80
CA VAL A 70 6.97 -17.49 6.74
C VAL A 70 8.01 -16.49 7.21
N THR A 71 8.70 -16.73 8.33
CA THR A 71 9.75 -15.85 8.84
C THR A 71 10.91 -15.71 7.85
N ASN A 72 11.34 -16.81 7.23
CA ASN A 72 12.40 -16.80 6.21
C ASN A 72 11.98 -16.00 4.97
N TRP A 73 10.74 -16.17 4.52
CA TRP A 73 10.20 -15.42 3.38
C TRP A 73 10.10 -13.93 3.69
N VAL A 74 9.57 -13.56 4.87
CA VAL A 74 9.52 -12.17 5.34
C VAL A 74 10.93 -11.58 5.41
N GLY A 75 11.90 -12.30 5.99
CA GLY A 75 13.30 -11.87 6.02
C GLY A 75 13.88 -11.62 4.63
N THR A 76 13.59 -12.50 3.68
CA THR A 76 13.99 -12.33 2.27
C THR A 76 13.39 -11.06 1.65
N ILE A 77 12.12 -10.77 1.95
CA ILE A 77 11.45 -9.54 1.49
C ILE A 77 12.08 -8.27 2.07
N PHE A 78 12.71 -8.34 3.25
CA PHE A 78 13.43 -7.20 3.83
C PHE A 78 14.86 -7.06 3.30
N LEU A 79 15.47 -8.14 2.81
CA LEU A 79 16.82 -8.11 2.23
C LEU A 79 16.83 -7.74 0.74
N THR A 80 15.86 -8.22 -0.02
CA THR A 80 15.74 -7.98 -1.48
C THR A 80 15.71 -6.49 -1.88
N PRO A 81 15.16 -5.55 -1.08
CA PRO A 81 15.25 -4.11 -1.36
C PRO A 81 16.67 -3.55 -1.43
N ILE A 82 17.63 -4.13 -0.71
CA ILE A 82 19.04 -3.69 -0.76
C ILE A 82 19.58 -3.88 -2.19
N LEU A 83 19.32 -5.06 -2.77
CA LEU A 83 19.72 -5.37 -4.14
C LEU A 83 18.91 -4.54 -5.15
N GLY A 84 17.60 -4.40 -4.94
CA GLY A 84 16.73 -3.61 -5.81
C GLY A 84 17.12 -2.13 -5.87
N ALA A 85 17.49 -1.54 -4.73
CA ALA A 85 17.99 -0.16 -4.67
C ALA A 85 19.34 -0.02 -5.38
N TYR A 86 20.28 -0.93 -5.14
CA TYR A 86 21.56 -0.92 -5.84
C TYR A 86 21.40 -0.97 -7.38
N VAL A 87 20.56 -1.86 -7.89
CA VAL A 87 20.30 -1.97 -9.35
C VAL A 87 19.64 -0.70 -9.90
N ALA A 88 18.72 -0.09 -9.15
CA ALA A 88 18.07 1.16 -9.53
C ALA A 88 19.06 2.34 -9.61
N ASP A 89 19.97 2.46 -8.64
CA ASP A 89 20.87 3.60 -8.55
C ASP A 89 22.12 3.44 -9.44
N ALA A 90 22.61 2.22 -9.64
CA ALA A 90 23.87 1.97 -10.35
C ALA A 90 23.72 1.63 -11.85
N HIS A 91 22.57 1.09 -12.29
CA HIS A 91 22.48 0.47 -13.62
C HIS A 91 21.25 0.89 -14.43
N LEU A 92 20.04 0.56 -13.96
CA LEU A 92 18.83 0.63 -14.78
C LEU A 92 18.05 1.94 -14.60
N GLY A 93 18.32 2.69 -13.52
CA GLY A 93 17.51 3.84 -13.12
C GLY A 93 16.24 3.42 -12.37
N ARG A 94 15.74 4.33 -11.53
CA ARG A 94 14.59 4.08 -10.63
C ARG A 94 13.32 3.64 -11.37
N TYR A 95 12.99 4.29 -12.50
CA TYR A 95 11.77 4.00 -13.26
C TYR A 95 11.78 2.59 -13.89
N LEU A 96 12.86 2.20 -14.60
CA LEU A 96 12.92 0.89 -15.25
C LEU A 96 12.99 -0.25 -14.24
N THR A 97 13.76 -0.09 -13.15
CA THR A 97 13.79 -1.07 -12.06
C THR A 97 12.39 -1.24 -11.47
N PHE A 98 11.67 -0.15 -11.23
CA PHE A 98 10.30 -0.21 -10.72
C PHE A 98 9.35 -0.97 -11.66
N ILE A 99 9.40 -0.71 -12.98
CA ILE A 99 8.54 -1.40 -13.96
C ILE A 99 8.84 -2.89 -14.03
N ILE A 100 10.12 -3.27 -14.18
CA ILE A 100 10.54 -4.67 -14.27
C ILE A 100 10.16 -5.40 -12.99
N SER A 101 10.44 -4.82 -11.83
CA SER A 101 10.11 -5.42 -10.53
C SER A 101 8.61 -5.49 -10.27
N SER A 102 7.82 -4.52 -10.74
CA SER A 102 6.36 -4.59 -10.67
C SER A 102 5.80 -5.73 -11.53
N ALA A 103 6.36 -5.98 -12.71
CA ALA A 103 5.97 -7.11 -13.55
C ALA A 103 6.32 -8.46 -12.90
N ILE A 104 7.51 -8.57 -12.30
CA ILE A 104 7.92 -9.76 -11.53
C ILE A 104 7.00 -9.96 -10.32
N TYR A 105 6.65 -8.89 -9.61
CA TYR A 105 5.75 -8.94 -8.46
C TYR A 105 4.36 -9.43 -8.88
N PHE A 106 3.81 -8.88 -9.96
CA PHE A 106 2.53 -9.31 -10.51
C PHE A 106 2.54 -10.78 -10.94
N LEU A 107 3.61 -11.24 -11.59
CA LEU A 107 3.77 -12.65 -11.93
C LEU A 107 3.76 -13.55 -10.67
N GLY A 108 4.49 -13.18 -9.62
CA GLY A 108 4.51 -13.90 -8.35
C GLY A 108 3.13 -13.97 -7.70
N MET A 109 2.41 -12.84 -7.67
CA MET A 109 1.03 -12.76 -7.19
C MET A 109 0.08 -13.66 -8.00
N LEU A 110 0.17 -13.61 -9.34
CA LEU A 110 -0.67 -14.40 -10.23
C LEU A 110 -0.46 -15.90 -10.02
N VAL A 111 0.80 -16.35 -9.99
CA VAL A 111 1.11 -17.78 -9.74
C VAL A 111 0.64 -18.20 -8.35
N LEU A 112 0.81 -17.35 -7.33
CA LEU A 112 0.33 -17.62 -5.97
C LEU A 112 -1.20 -17.76 -5.96
N THR A 113 -1.93 -16.81 -6.54
CA THR A 113 -3.40 -16.88 -6.64
C THR A 113 -3.86 -18.14 -7.37
N LEU A 114 -3.22 -18.50 -8.48
CA LEU A 114 -3.54 -19.72 -9.22
C LEU A 114 -3.27 -20.96 -8.37
N SER A 115 -2.14 -21.01 -7.67
CA SER A 115 -1.75 -22.16 -6.82
C SER A 115 -2.78 -22.46 -5.73
N VAL A 116 -3.42 -21.42 -5.17
CA VAL A 116 -4.43 -21.59 -4.11
C VAL A 116 -5.85 -21.80 -4.66
N SER A 117 -6.09 -21.43 -5.92
CA SER A 117 -7.41 -21.47 -6.56
C SER A 117 -7.68 -22.76 -7.33
N ILE A 118 -6.66 -23.33 -7.98
CA ILE A 118 -6.83 -24.55 -8.79
C ILE A 118 -6.83 -25.79 -7.88
N PRO A 119 -7.87 -26.64 -7.90
CA PRO A 119 -7.96 -27.82 -7.05
C PRO A 119 -6.78 -28.81 -7.21
N GLY A 120 -6.22 -28.95 -8.42
CA GLY A 120 -5.05 -29.82 -8.65
C GLY A 120 -3.72 -29.28 -8.13
N MET A 121 -3.65 -28.00 -7.73
CA MET A 121 -2.43 -27.36 -7.21
C MET A 121 -2.36 -27.32 -5.69
N LYS A 122 -3.35 -27.88 -4.99
CA LYS A 122 -3.38 -28.03 -3.53
C LYS A 122 -3.73 -29.48 -3.15
N PRO A 123 -3.31 -29.97 -1.98
CA PRO A 123 -3.72 -31.29 -1.52
C PRO A 123 -5.24 -31.34 -1.29
N PRO A 124 -5.85 -32.54 -1.35
CA PRO A 124 -7.28 -32.72 -1.08
C PRO A 124 -7.62 -32.31 0.36
N GLU A 125 -8.86 -31.88 0.58
CA GLU A 125 -9.33 -31.52 1.92
C GLU A 125 -9.42 -32.78 2.79
N CYS A 126 -8.90 -32.70 4.03
CA CYS A 126 -8.94 -33.85 4.92
C CYS A 126 -10.35 -34.13 5.42
N SER A 127 -10.85 -35.35 5.17
CA SER A 127 -12.08 -35.84 5.77
C SER A 127 -11.85 -36.16 7.25
N THR A 128 -12.68 -35.59 8.12
CA THR A 128 -12.61 -35.71 9.58
C THR A 128 -12.80 -37.16 10.05
N ALA A 129 -11.70 -37.83 10.40
CA ALA A 129 -11.68 -38.98 11.32
C ALA A 129 -10.31 -39.16 12.02
N SER A 130 -9.20 -38.78 11.37
CA SER A 130 -7.87 -38.78 11.98
C SER A 130 -7.04 -37.64 11.39
N ALA A 131 -6.68 -36.64 12.21
CA ALA A 131 -5.77 -35.56 11.82
C ALA A 131 -4.35 -36.05 11.47
N GLU A 132 -4.07 -37.34 11.73
CA GLU A 132 -2.79 -38.00 11.48
C GLU A 132 -2.63 -38.53 10.05
N ASP A 133 -3.73 -38.68 9.27
CA ASP A 133 -3.72 -39.24 7.90
C ASP A 133 -4.03 -38.21 6.79
N CYS A 134 -3.78 -36.93 7.04
CA CYS A 134 -3.84 -35.92 5.98
C CYS A 134 -2.70 -36.10 4.97
N GLU A 135 -3.04 -36.28 3.69
CA GLU A 135 -2.03 -36.24 2.62
C GLU A 135 -1.35 -34.87 2.60
N LYS A 136 -0.02 -34.89 2.73
CA LYS A 136 0.81 -33.68 2.64
C LYS A 136 0.87 -33.21 1.19
N ALA A 137 1.04 -31.89 1.01
CA ALA A 137 1.21 -31.30 -0.32
C ALA A 137 2.34 -32.00 -1.10
N SER A 138 2.07 -32.30 -2.37
CA SER A 138 3.07 -32.88 -3.28
C SER A 138 4.25 -31.93 -3.47
N VAL A 139 5.43 -32.49 -3.79
CA VAL A 139 6.65 -31.70 -4.08
C VAL A 139 6.37 -30.65 -5.15
N LEU A 140 5.62 -31.00 -6.21
CA LEU A 140 5.29 -30.07 -7.28
C LEU A 140 4.43 -28.88 -6.78
N GLN A 141 3.41 -29.17 -5.96
CA GLN A 141 2.53 -28.14 -5.38
C GLN A 141 3.33 -27.21 -4.48
N LEU A 142 4.23 -27.78 -3.66
CA LEU A 142 5.10 -27.03 -2.78
C LEU A 142 6.08 -26.14 -3.55
N THR A 143 6.70 -26.67 -4.62
CA THR A 143 7.64 -25.93 -5.46
C THR A 143 6.96 -24.77 -6.18
N ILE A 144 5.76 -24.96 -6.72
CA ILE A 144 5.00 -23.87 -7.36
C ILE A 144 4.65 -22.80 -6.33
N PHE A 145 4.15 -23.19 -5.16
CA PHE A 145 3.76 -22.27 -4.10
C PHE A 145 4.95 -21.46 -3.55
N PHE A 146 6.04 -22.11 -3.16
CA PHE A 146 7.24 -21.40 -2.69
C PHE A 146 7.93 -20.63 -3.82
N GLY A 147 7.93 -21.17 -5.04
CA GLY A 147 8.42 -20.46 -6.22
C GLY A 147 7.69 -19.13 -6.40
N ALA A 148 6.35 -19.13 -6.29
CA ALA A 148 5.54 -17.91 -6.33
C ALA A 148 5.90 -16.93 -5.20
N LEU A 149 6.04 -17.41 -3.97
CA LEU A 149 6.44 -16.58 -2.82
C LEU A 149 7.81 -15.92 -3.02
N TYR A 150 8.80 -16.65 -3.53
CA TYR A 150 10.14 -16.09 -3.73
C TYR A 150 10.24 -15.20 -4.98
N ILE A 151 9.49 -15.49 -6.05
CA ILE A 151 9.33 -14.56 -7.20
C ILE A 151 8.72 -13.24 -6.69
N LEU A 152 7.67 -13.34 -5.88
CA LEU A 152 7.03 -12.20 -5.24
C LEU A 152 8.02 -11.40 -4.38
N ALA A 153 8.88 -12.09 -3.62
CA ALA A 153 9.91 -11.43 -2.81
C ALA A 153 10.91 -10.64 -3.67
N VAL A 154 11.36 -11.20 -4.80
CA VAL A 154 12.24 -10.50 -5.75
C VAL A 154 11.55 -9.28 -6.34
N GLY A 155 10.29 -9.40 -6.78
CA GLY A 155 9.53 -8.27 -7.30
C GLY A 155 9.36 -7.15 -6.26
N THR A 156 9.07 -7.53 -5.01
CA THR A 156 8.96 -6.60 -3.88
C THR A 156 10.27 -5.84 -3.60
N GLY A 157 11.41 -6.48 -3.86
CA GLY A 157 12.74 -5.87 -3.70
C GLY A 157 12.95 -4.63 -4.57
N GLY A 158 12.51 -4.64 -5.82
CA GLY A 158 12.66 -3.45 -6.68
C GLY A 158 11.49 -2.47 -6.61
N THR A 159 10.30 -2.89 -6.17
CA THR A 159 9.16 -1.96 -6.01
C THR A 159 9.31 -1.11 -4.74
N LYS A 160 9.58 -1.73 -3.58
CA LYS A 160 9.56 -1.05 -2.27
C LYS A 160 10.48 0.17 -2.14
N PRO A 161 11.77 0.13 -2.55
CA PRO A 161 12.66 1.28 -2.39
C PRO A 161 12.43 2.36 -3.45
N ASN A 162 11.87 2.00 -4.62
CA ASN A 162 11.73 2.91 -5.75
C ASN A 162 10.40 3.65 -5.78
N ILE A 163 9.33 3.06 -5.24
CA ILE A 163 7.98 3.66 -5.34
C ILE A 163 7.86 5.00 -4.59
N SER A 164 8.44 5.11 -3.39
CA SER A 164 8.38 6.34 -2.59
C SER A 164 9.35 7.40 -3.12
N THR A 165 10.51 6.98 -3.65
CA THR A 165 11.51 7.88 -4.23
C THR A 165 11.02 8.46 -5.55
N ILE A 166 10.43 7.66 -6.44
CA ILE A 166 9.78 8.14 -7.68
C ILE A 166 8.66 9.16 -7.37
N GLY A 167 7.87 8.91 -6.33
CA GLY A 167 6.84 9.87 -5.88
C GLY A 167 7.44 11.16 -5.33
N ALA A 168 8.50 11.06 -4.54
CA ALA A 168 9.23 12.20 -4.00
C ALA A 168 9.92 13.05 -5.08
N ASP A 169 10.40 12.42 -6.16
CA ASP A 169 11.05 13.08 -7.30
C ASP A 169 10.07 13.97 -8.10
N GLN A 170 8.75 13.87 -7.85
CA GLN A 170 7.76 14.71 -8.51
C GLN A 170 7.70 16.14 -7.97
N PHE A 171 8.40 16.43 -6.87
CA PHE A 171 8.41 17.74 -6.22
C PHE A 171 9.81 18.38 -6.33
N ASP A 172 9.87 19.65 -6.74
CA ASP A 172 11.10 20.46 -6.82
C ASP A 172 11.49 20.95 -5.42
N GLU A 173 12.65 20.52 -4.91
CA GLU A 173 13.13 20.92 -3.57
C GLU A 173 13.53 22.40 -3.49
N SER A 174 13.81 23.02 -4.63
CA SER A 174 14.20 24.44 -4.69
C SER A 174 13.01 25.39 -4.55
N ASP A 175 11.78 24.90 -4.74
CA ASP A 175 10.55 25.67 -4.52
C ASP A 175 10.03 25.46 -3.08
N PRO A 176 9.94 26.52 -2.25
CA PRO A 176 9.41 26.42 -0.89
C PRO A 176 8.00 25.82 -0.82
N LYS A 177 7.16 26.05 -1.84
CA LYS A 177 5.79 25.53 -1.90
C LYS A 177 5.78 24.03 -2.19
N GLU A 178 6.54 23.58 -3.19
CA GLU A 178 6.61 22.16 -3.53
C GLU A 178 7.29 21.34 -2.43
N LYS A 179 8.26 21.93 -1.70
CA LYS A 179 8.87 21.31 -0.51
C LYS A 179 7.86 20.99 0.59
N ILE A 180 6.92 21.91 0.88
CA ILE A 180 5.84 21.66 1.86
C ILE A 180 4.90 20.56 1.34
N GLN A 181 4.57 20.58 0.04
CA GLN A 181 3.73 19.55 -0.56
C GLN A 181 4.37 18.15 -0.52
N LYS A 182 5.69 18.05 -0.69
CA LYS A 182 6.45 16.80 -0.53
C LYS A 182 6.31 16.21 0.88
N ILE A 183 6.32 17.04 1.92
CA ILE A 183 6.10 16.59 3.30
C ILE A 183 4.67 16.07 3.48
N SER A 184 3.67 16.81 3.00
CA SER A 184 2.27 16.35 3.02
C SER A 184 2.07 15.05 2.22
N PHE A 185 2.77 14.87 1.11
CA PHE A 185 2.80 13.62 0.34
C PHE A 185 3.24 12.45 1.22
N PHE A 186 4.34 12.58 1.96
CA PHE A 186 4.80 11.51 2.85
C PHE A 186 3.85 11.23 4.01
N ASN A 187 3.15 12.24 4.52
CA ASN A 187 2.11 12.04 5.53
C ASN A 187 0.94 11.20 4.99
N TRP A 188 0.42 11.56 3.81
CA TRP A 188 -0.66 10.80 3.16
C TRP A 188 -0.23 9.40 2.72
N TRP A 189 1.03 9.28 2.27
CA TRP A 189 1.66 8.00 1.97
C TRP A 189 1.64 7.08 3.18
N MET A 190 2.15 7.54 4.34
CA MET A 190 2.19 6.74 5.56
C MET A 190 0.78 6.40 6.06
N PHE A 191 -0.14 7.36 6.06
CA PHE A 191 -1.54 7.11 6.40
C PHE A 191 -2.14 5.99 5.54
N SER A 192 -1.95 6.04 4.22
CA SER A 192 -2.45 5.03 3.29
C SER A 192 -1.85 3.64 3.55
N ILE A 193 -0.57 3.56 3.94
CA ILE A 193 0.07 2.29 4.32
C ILE A 193 -0.59 1.68 5.55
N PHE A 194 -0.74 2.46 6.62
CA PHE A 194 -1.34 1.97 7.85
C PHE A 194 -2.80 1.58 7.65
N PHE A 195 -3.57 2.38 6.91
CA PHE A 195 -4.95 2.09 6.57
C PHE A 195 -5.07 0.80 5.72
N GLY A 196 -4.23 0.64 4.70
CA GLY A 196 -4.18 -0.58 3.89
C GLY A 196 -3.79 -1.81 4.71
N THR A 197 -2.89 -1.65 5.68
CA THR A 197 -2.49 -2.72 6.61
C THR A 197 -3.62 -3.13 7.54
N LEU A 198 -4.40 -2.17 8.04
CA LEU A 198 -5.59 -2.43 8.85
C LEU A 198 -6.62 -3.24 8.06
N PHE A 199 -6.92 -2.83 6.83
CA PHE A 199 -7.87 -3.55 5.96
C PHE A 199 -7.37 -4.96 5.61
N ALA A 200 -6.07 -5.10 5.33
CA ALA A 200 -5.44 -6.38 5.04
C ALA A 200 -5.51 -7.35 6.22
N ASN A 201 -5.28 -6.88 7.45
CA ASN A 201 -5.31 -7.72 8.65
C ASN A 201 -6.72 -8.02 9.18
N THR A 202 -7.74 -7.33 8.69
CA THR A 202 -9.13 -7.50 9.15
C THR A 202 -9.99 -8.11 8.05
N ILE A 203 -10.37 -7.31 7.05
CA ILE A 203 -11.32 -7.70 6.01
C ILE A 203 -10.72 -8.75 5.09
N LEU A 204 -9.46 -8.62 4.70
CA LEU A 204 -8.85 -9.59 3.79
C LEU A 204 -8.58 -10.94 4.47
N VAL A 205 -8.13 -10.94 5.72
CA VAL A 205 -8.02 -12.18 6.54
C VAL A 205 -9.40 -12.83 6.68
N TYR A 206 -10.45 -12.05 6.97
CA TYR A 206 -11.81 -12.57 7.02
C TYR A 206 -12.23 -13.25 5.72
N VAL A 207 -11.95 -12.63 4.56
CA VAL A 207 -12.22 -13.22 3.24
C VAL A 207 -11.42 -14.51 3.03
N GLN A 208 -10.15 -14.55 3.43
CA GLN A 208 -9.31 -15.75 3.29
C GLN A 208 -9.87 -16.94 4.10
N ASP A 209 -10.27 -16.69 5.35
CA ASP A 209 -10.71 -17.74 6.27
C ASP A 209 -12.15 -18.18 6.02
N ASN A 210 -13.07 -17.24 5.70
CA ASN A 210 -14.51 -17.52 5.65
C ASN A 210 -15.08 -17.67 4.23
N VAL A 211 -14.47 -17.02 3.23
CA VAL A 211 -14.95 -17.06 1.83
C VAL A 211 -14.07 -17.97 0.99
N GLY A 212 -12.75 -17.86 1.16
CA GLY A 212 -11.76 -18.75 0.58
C GLY A 212 -10.49 -18.05 0.11
N TRP A 213 -9.40 -18.80 0.14
CA TRP A 213 -8.05 -18.36 -0.22
C TRP A 213 -7.92 -17.84 -1.65
N GLY A 214 -8.69 -18.38 -2.60
CA GLY A 214 -8.71 -17.89 -3.98
C GLY A 214 -9.15 -16.44 -4.09
N TRP A 215 -10.24 -16.07 -3.42
CA TRP A 215 -10.69 -14.66 -3.34
C TRP A 215 -9.74 -13.82 -2.49
N GLY A 216 -9.24 -14.39 -1.40
CA GLY A 216 -8.32 -13.73 -0.48
C GLY A 216 -6.98 -13.32 -1.09
N TYR A 217 -6.47 -14.06 -2.08
CA TYR A 217 -5.28 -13.67 -2.85
C TYR A 217 -5.62 -13.08 -4.22
N GLY A 218 -6.80 -13.37 -4.78
CA GLY A 218 -7.25 -12.81 -6.05
C GLY A 218 -7.57 -11.32 -5.98
N LEU A 219 -8.21 -10.85 -4.90
CA LEU A 219 -8.52 -9.42 -4.72
C LEU A 219 -7.25 -8.54 -4.73
N PRO A 220 -6.19 -8.85 -3.96
CA PRO A 220 -4.95 -8.10 -4.06
C PRO A 220 -4.23 -8.23 -5.41
N THR A 221 -4.30 -9.39 -6.06
CA THR A 221 -3.73 -9.58 -7.42
C THR A 221 -4.41 -8.68 -8.44
N LEU A 222 -5.73 -8.57 -8.41
CA LEU A 222 -6.49 -7.65 -9.26
C LEU A 222 -6.17 -6.19 -8.93
N GLY A 223 -6.09 -5.84 -7.64
CA GLY A 223 -5.70 -4.52 -7.19
C GLY A 223 -4.30 -4.12 -7.71
N LEU A 224 -3.34 -5.05 -7.65
CA LEU A 224 -1.99 -4.84 -8.19
C LEU A 224 -2.01 -4.68 -9.72
N ALA A 225 -2.78 -5.49 -10.44
CA ALA A 225 -2.92 -5.38 -11.90
C ALA A 225 -3.49 -4.01 -12.32
N ILE A 226 -4.55 -3.56 -11.64
CA ILE A 226 -5.16 -2.25 -11.87
C ILE A 226 -4.13 -1.16 -11.57
N SER A 227 -3.42 -1.27 -10.46
CA SER A 227 -2.37 -0.32 -10.09
C SER A 227 -1.34 -0.21 -11.21
N ILE A 228 -0.70 -1.32 -11.59
CA ILE A 228 0.34 -1.35 -12.64
C ILE A 228 -0.19 -0.78 -13.96
N SER A 229 -1.42 -1.10 -14.33
CA SER A 229 -2.06 -0.57 -15.54
C SER A 229 -2.24 0.95 -15.47
N VAL A 230 -2.64 1.49 -14.32
CA VAL A 230 -2.77 2.94 -14.08
C VAL A 230 -1.41 3.65 -14.07
N PHE A 231 -0.34 2.98 -13.64
CA PHE A 231 1.00 3.55 -13.70
C PHE A 231 1.58 3.57 -15.11
N LEU A 232 1.24 2.56 -15.93
CA LEU A 232 1.72 2.43 -17.30
C LEU A 232 0.89 3.23 -18.31
N LEU A 233 -0.40 3.41 -18.05
CA LEU A 233 -1.32 4.14 -18.93
C LEU A 233 -1.70 5.46 -18.28
N ASP A 234 -1.60 6.58 -19.01
CA ASP A 234 -1.96 7.94 -18.56
C ASP A 234 -3.46 8.13 -18.14
N TYR A 235 -4.22 7.06 -17.88
CA TYR A 235 -5.59 7.06 -17.32
C TYR A 235 -5.67 7.35 -15.82
N TYR A 236 -4.60 7.91 -15.25
CA TYR A 236 -4.48 8.29 -13.84
C TYR A 236 -5.70 9.08 -13.29
N TYR A 237 -6.26 9.99 -14.09
CA TYR A 237 -7.38 10.85 -13.66
C TYR A 237 -8.68 10.08 -13.40
N LEU A 238 -8.95 9.02 -14.17
CA LEU A 238 -10.15 8.21 -14.00
C LEU A 238 -10.06 7.37 -12.72
N PHE A 239 -8.88 6.84 -12.43
CA PHE A 239 -8.60 6.10 -11.19
C PHE A 239 -8.67 7.00 -9.94
N PHE A 240 -8.08 8.20 -10.01
CA PHE A 240 -8.13 9.18 -8.93
C PHE A 240 -9.57 9.61 -8.60
N ALA A 241 -10.41 9.79 -9.63
CA ALA A 241 -11.83 10.09 -9.46
C ALA A 241 -12.57 8.96 -8.73
N LEU A 242 -12.30 7.69 -9.07
CA LEU A 242 -12.90 6.54 -8.40
C LEU A 242 -12.46 6.41 -6.93
N ILE A 243 -11.18 6.59 -6.61
CA ILE A 243 -10.71 6.55 -5.21
C ILE A 243 -11.29 7.68 -4.38
N ASN A 244 -11.30 8.91 -4.89
CA ASN A 244 -11.89 10.03 -4.16
C ASN A 244 -13.38 9.83 -3.95
N PHE A 245 -14.07 9.25 -4.93
CA PHE A 245 -15.47 8.88 -4.78
C PHE A 245 -15.66 7.86 -3.65
N VAL A 246 -14.85 6.80 -3.59
CA VAL A 246 -14.90 5.80 -2.51
C VAL A 246 -14.55 6.42 -1.14
N ASN A 247 -13.50 7.23 -1.06
CA ASN A 247 -13.11 7.92 0.17
C ASN A 247 -14.18 8.93 0.63
N PHE A 248 -14.84 9.62 -0.30
CA PHE A 248 -15.94 10.52 0.00
C PHE A 248 -17.14 9.75 0.57
N VAL A 249 -17.48 8.60 -0.02
CA VAL A 249 -18.53 7.72 0.51
C VAL A 249 -18.17 7.21 1.91
N LEU A 250 -16.92 6.78 2.13
CA LEU A 250 -16.44 6.38 3.46
C LEU A 250 -16.49 7.54 4.47
N PHE A 251 -16.08 8.74 4.06
CA PHE A 251 -16.19 9.94 4.89
C PHE A 251 -17.64 10.23 5.29
N LEU A 252 -18.59 10.15 4.34
CA LEU A 252 -20.02 10.33 4.64
C LEU A 252 -20.54 9.27 5.61
N VAL A 253 -20.07 8.03 5.49
CA VAL A 253 -20.40 6.96 6.44
C VAL A 253 -19.85 7.29 7.82
N VAL A 254 -18.58 7.69 7.93
CA VAL A 254 -17.92 8.03 9.21
C VAL A 254 -18.56 9.24 9.88
N VAL A 255 -18.89 10.30 9.12
CA VAL A 255 -19.58 11.49 9.64
C VAL A 255 -20.94 11.11 10.25
N LYS A 256 -21.64 10.14 9.67
CA LYS A 256 -22.91 9.65 10.21
C LYS A 256 -22.77 9.00 11.60
N PHE A 257 -21.59 8.49 11.93
CA PHE A 257 -21.27 7.90 13.24
C PHE A 257 -20.50 8.86 14.15
N TYR A 258 -20.09 10.03 13.65
CA TYR A 258 -19.36 11.02 14.41
C TYR A 258 -20.33 11.89 15.22
N VAL A 259 -20.41 11.62 16.53
CA VAL A 259 -21.16 12.47 17.46
C VAL A 259 -20.21 13.57 17.94
N TYR A 260 -20.48 14.80 17.51
CA TYR A 260 -19.73 15.98 17.95
C TYR A 260 -20.01 16.22 19.45
N ARG A 261 -18.95 16.21 20.26
CA ARG A 261 -19.04 16.59 21.68
C ARG A 261 -18.73 18.08 21.78
N ASP A 262 -19.77 18.89 21.91
CA ASP A 262 -19.58 20.29 22.27
C ASP A 262 -19.00 20.38 23.69
N GLU A 263 -17.81 20.96 23.81
CA GLU A 263 -17.37 21.50 25.10
C GLU A 263 -18.13 22.80 25.31
N VAL A 264 -19.21 22.73 26.11
CA VAL A 264 -19.87 23.91 26.65
C VAL A 264 -18.82 24.68 27.46
N THR A 265 -18.23 25.68 26.82
CA THR A 265 -17.30 26.59 27.47
C THR A 265 -18.10 27.30 28.56
N HIS A 266 -17.57 27.33 29.79
CA HIS A 266 -18.13 27.90 31.03
C HIS A 266 -18.51 29.41 30.97
N SER A 267 -18.75 29.98 29.78
CA SER A 267 -19.17 31.38 29.61
C SER A 267 -20.59 31.69 30.11
N VAL A 268 -21.38 30.67 30.47
CA VAL A 268 -22.69 30.89 31.11
C VAL A 268 -22.54 31.18 32.60
N ASP A 269 -21.63 30.48 33.30
CA ASP A 269 -21.42 30.70 34.74
C ASP A 269 -20.79 32.06 35.04
N VAL A 270 -19.91 32.58 34.18
CA VAL A 270 -19.29 33.90 34.38
C VAL A 270 -20.31 35.03 34.29
N LYS A 271 -21.32 34.92 33.41
CA LYS A 271 -22.38 35.94 33.31
C LYS A 271 -23.36 35.88 34.47
N GLU A 272 -23.60 34.69 35.02
CA GLU A 272 -24.49 34.52 36.18
C GLU A 272 -23.81 34.96 37.48
N GLU A 273 -22.49 34.79 37.60
CA GLU A 273 -21.68 35.39 38.68
C GLU A 273 -21.52 36.91 38.54
N GLU A 274 -21.22 37.45 37.34
CA GLU A 274 -21.13 38.90 37.12
C GLU A 274 -22.47 39.61 37.39
N SER A 275 -23.59 39.00 37.04
CA SER A 275 -24.94 39.52 37.34
C SER A 275 -25.25 39.53 38.84
N LYS A 276 -24.74 38.55 39.61
CA LYS A 276 -24.91 38.51 41.07
C LYS A 276 -24.01 39.50 41.79
N VAL A 277 -22.80 39.74 41.30
CA VAL A 277 -21.86 40.69 41.89
C VAL A 277 -22.33 42.14 41.65
N MET A 278 -22.78 42.48 40.43
CA MET A 278 -23.32 43.82 40.14
C MET A 278 -24.63 44.14 40.87
N GLY A 279 -25.45 43.14 41.20
CA GLY A 279 -26.70 43.34 41.93
C GLY A 279 -26.55 43.53 43.45
N ILE A 280 -25.33 43.38 43.99
CA ILE A 280 -25.04 43.57 45.43
C ILE A 280 -24.43 44.96 45.70
N GLU A 281 -23.92 45.67 44.67
CA GLU A 281 -23.29 46.99 44.80
C GLU A 281 -24.27 48.19 44.73
N GLU A 282 -25.58 47.98 44.51
CA GLU A 282 -26.57 49.08 44.36
C GLU A 282 -27.33 49.48 45.64
N ASP A 283 -27.10 48.84 46.80
CA ASP A 283 -27.82 49.14 48.07
C ASP A 283 -26.88 49.60 49.22
N GLU A 284 -26.10 50.67 49.03
CA GLU A 284 -25.49 51.45 50.12
C GLU A 284 -25.66 52.97 49.96
#